data_AF-A0A953DUH7-F1
#
_entry.id   AF-A0A953DUH7-F1
#
_cell.length_a   1.000
_cell.length_b   1.000
_cell.length_c   1.000
_cell.angle_alpha   90.00
_cell.angle_beta   90.00
_cell.angle_gamma   90.00
#
_symmetry.space_group_name_H-M   'P 1'
#
loop_
_entity.id
_entity.type
_entity.pdbx_description
1 polymer ?
#
loop_
_entity_poly.entity_id
_entity_poly.type
_entity_poly.pdbx_seq_one_letter_code
_entity_poly.pdbx_strand_id
1 'polypeptide(L)' 'MTMIQIRNVPEALHRQLKARAAMAGMSLSDYLLDEIRRSAERPTIEELRARLERRSAAAPTPAPAQAVRALRDSR' A
#
# COMPACT_ATOMS: atom_id res chain seq x y z
N MET A 1 0.15 11.60 21.04
CA MET A 1 1.32 12.09 20.30
C MET A 1 2.45 11.09 20.48
N THR A 2 2.92 10.50 19.40
CA THR A 2 4.00 9.50 19.43
C THR A 2 5.12 10.05 18.55
N MET A 3 6.28 10.33 19.15
CA MET A 3 7.45 10.83 18.42
C MET A 3 8.34 9.64 18.07
N ILE A 4 8.66 9.48 16.78
CA ILE A 4 9.55 8.45 16.28
C ILE A 4 10.90 9.10 15.97
N GLN A 5 11.96 8.67 16.66
CA GLN A 5 13.33 9.07 16.36
C GLN A 5 14.03 7.96 15.57
N ILE A 6 14.44 8.26 14.33
CA ILE A 6 15.20 7.33 13.50
C ILE A 6 16.70 7.60 13.72
N ARG A 7 17.43 6.59 14.18
CA ARG A 7 18.89 6.64 14.42
C ARG A 7 19.65 5.92 13.30
N ASN A 8 20.93 6.24 13.15
CA ASN A 8 21.83 5.63 12.16
C ASN A 8 21.40 5.84 10.70
N VAL A 9 20.86 7.02 10.37
CA VAL A 9 20.53 7.36 8.97
C VAL A 9 21.82 7.75 8.25
N PRO A 10 22.21 7.05 7.17
CA PRO A 10 23.36 7.46 6.37
C PRO A 10 23.17 8.88 5.85
N GLU A 11 24.21 9.71 5.92
CA GLU A 11 24.12 11.13 5.55
C GLU A 11 23.64 11.33 4.10
N ALA A 12 24.04 10.43 3.19
CA ALA A 12 23.58 10.41 1.81
C ALA A 12 22.05 10.22 1.71
N LEU A 13 21.49 9.29 2.51
CA LEU A 13 20.07 9.03 2.56
C LEU A 13 19.31 10.23 3.14
N HIS A 14 19.82 10.82 4.21
CA HIS A 14 19.24 12.03 4.80
C HIS A 14 19.18 13.19 3.78
N ARG A 15 20.25 13.42 3.01
CA ARG A 15 20.27 14.45 1.96
C ARG A 15 19.27 14.17 0.84
N GLN A 16 19.18 12.94 0.38
CA GLN A 16 18.20 12.55 -0.64
C GLN A 16 16.76 12.75 -0.17
N LEU A 17 16.44 12.32 1.06
CA LEU A 17 15.10 12.49 1.63
C LEU A 17 14.76 13.97 1.83
N LYS A 18 15.71 14.78 2.29
CA LYS A 18 15.52 16.23 2.43
C LYS A 18 15.25 16.90 1.09
N ALA A 19 15.96 16.52 0.04
CA ALA A 19 15.72 17.03 -1.31
C ALA A 19 14.32 16.63 -1.83
N ARG A 20 13.91 15.37 -1.61
CA ARG A 20 12.56 14.91 -1.99
C ARG A 20 11.45 15.61 -1.21
N ALA A 21 11.63 15.81 0.10
CA ALA A 21 10.70 16.57 0.92
C ALA A 21 10.56 18.01 0.43
N ALA A 22 11.67 18.67 0.11
CA ALA A 22 11.67 20.03 -0.44
C ALA A 22 10.95 20.11 -1.80
N MET A 23 11.17 19.12 -2.70
CA MET A 23 10.45 19.04 -3.98
C MET A 23 8.94 18.81 -3.80
N ALA A 24 8.54 18.09 -2.76
CA ALA A 24 7.14 17.88 -2.41
C ALA A 24 6.52 19.06 -1.63
N GLY A 25 7.29 20.10 -1.31
CA GLY A 25 6.84 21.23 -0.49
C GLY A 25 6.55 20.85 0.96
N MET A 26 7.15 19.78 1.45
CA MET A 26 6.90 19.18 2.77
C MET A 26 8.11 19.32 3.69
N SER A 27 7.86 19.32 5.01
CA SER A 27 8.95 19.11 5.97
C SER A 27 9.49 17.69 5.86
N LEU A 28 10.75 17.47 6.25
CA LEU A 28 11.34 16.12 6.23
C LEU A 28 10.55 15.12 7.10
N SER A 29 10.05 15.58 8.25
CA SER A 29 9.25 14.75 9.15
C SER A 29 7.91 14.36 8.54
N ASP A 30 7.22 15.32 7.88
CA ASP A 30 5.93 15.04 7.23
C ASP A 30 6.11 14.12 6.02
N TYR A 31 7.16 14.34 5.24
CA TYR A 31 7.51 13.47 4.11
C TYR A 31 7.81 12.04 4.56
N LEU A 32 8.55 11.87 5.66
CA LEU A 32 8.84 10.55 6.24
C LEU A 32 7.58 9.88 6.81
N LEU A 33 6.71 10.64 7.49
CA LEU A 33 5.45 10.11 8.00
C LEU A 33 4.53 9.64 6.88
N ASP A 34 4.47 10.39 5.78
CA ASP A 34 3.69 10.00 4.60
C ASP A 34 4.22 8.71 3.97
N GLU A 35 5.54 8.57 3.84
CA GLU A 35 6.16 7.37 3.31
C GLU A 35 5.95 6.15 4.21
N ILE A 36 6.09 6.32 5.53
CA ILE A 36 5.81 5.27 6.52
C ILE A 36 4.34 4.86 6.46
N ARG A 37 3.42 5.84 6.35
CA ARG A 37 1.99 5.57 6.20
C ARG A 37 1.71 4.78 4.92
N ARG A 38 2.25 5.19 3.77
CA ARG A 38 2.12 4.44 2.50
C ARG A 38 2.65 3.02 2.62
N SER A 39 3.77 2.84 3.32
CA SER A 39 4.34 1.52 3.57
C SER A 39 3.47 0.68 4.51
N ALA A 40 2.82 1.29 5.50
CA ALA A 40 1.91 0.61 6.43
C ALA A 40 0.53 0.32 5.83
N GLU A 41 0.07 1.15 4.88
CA GLU A 41 -1.20 0.96 4.17
C GLU A 41 -1.16 -0.21 3.19
N ARG A 42 0.03 -0.62 2.74
CA ARG A 42 0.19 -1.84 1.93
C ARG A 42 0.27 -3.05 2.87
N PRO A 43 -0.82 -3.84 3.02
CA PRO A 43 -0.74 -5.07 3.77
C PRO A 43 0.35 -5.93 3.15
N THR A 44 1.20 -6.49 3.99
CA THR A 44 2.18 -7.50 3.55
C THR A 44 1.45 -8.68 2.90
N ILE A 45 2.15 -9.45 2.05
CA ILE A 45 1.56 -10.65 1.42
C ILE A 45 1.01 -11.62 2.48
N GLU A 46 1.64 -11.68 3.65
CA GLU A 46 1.16 -12.49 4.78
C GLU A 46 -0.12 -11.94 5.40
N GLU A 47 -0.22 -10.62 5.62
CA GLU A 47 -1.46 -10.00 6.11
C GLU A 47 -2.59 -10.08 5.07
N LEU A 48 -2.26 -9.98 3.79
CA LEU A 48 -3.21 -10.19 2.70
C LEU A 48 -3.69 -11.64 2.68
N ARG A 49 -2.78 -12.61 2.84
CA ARG A 49 -3.13 -14.04 2.94
C ARG A 49 -4.02 -14.30 4.16
N ALA A 50 -3.67 -13.78 5.33
CA ALA A 50 -4.50 -13.89 6.53
C ALA A 50 -5.88 -13.24 6.35
N ARG A 51 -5.97 -12.12 5.63
CA ARG A 51 -7.25 -11.50 5.24
C ARG A 51 -8.05 -12.36 4.27
N LEU A 52 -7.40 -13.02 3.31
CA LEU A 52 -8.04 -13.92 2.34
C LEU A 52 -8.56 -15.19 3.02
N GLU A 53 -7.78 -15.80 3.91
CA GLU A 53 -8.17 -16.97 4.71
C GLU A 53 -9.37 -16.68 5.62
N ARG A 54 -9.47 -15.47 6.18
CA ARG A 54 -10.63 -15.03 6.96
C ARG A 54 -11.87 -14.73 6.11
N ARG A 55 -11.72 -14.59 4.79
CA ARG A 55 -12.84 -14.28 3.91
C ARG A 55 -13.50 -15.60 3.50
N SER A 56 -14.81 -15.70 3.70
CA SER A 56 -15.57 -16.84 3.18
C SER A 56 -15.39 -16.94 1.67
N ALA A 57 -15.28 -18.18 1.17
CA ALA A 57 -15.18 -18.43 -0.25
C ALA A 57 -16.41 -17.80 -0.94
N ALA A 58 -16.15 -16.85 -1.83
CA ALA A 58 -17.20 -16.30 -2.65
C ALA A 58 -17.63 -17.39 -3.64
N ALA A 59 -18.90 -17.79 -3.58
CA ALA A 59 -19.54 -18.64 -4.57
C ALA A 59 -20.47 -17.77 -5.46
N PRO A 60 -19.90 -16.95 -6.36
CA PRO A 60 -20.70 -16.08 -7.20
C PRO A 60 -21.59 -16.92 -8.13
N THR A 61 -22.87 -16.55 -8.18
CA THR A 61 -23.86 -17.11 -9.11
C THR A 61 -24.37 -15.96 -9.98
N PRO A 62 -24.23 -16.04 -11.32
CA PRO A 62 -23.72 -17.17 -12.09
C PRO A 62 -22.21 -17.37 -11.93
N ALA A 63 -21.73 -18.58 -12.23
CA ALA A 63 -20.31 -18.89 -12.19
C ALA A 63 -19.54 -17.88 -13.08
N PRO A 64 -18.32 -17.44 -12.71
CA PRO A 64 -17.60 -16.39 -13.43
C PRO A 64 -17.42 -16.71 -14.92
N ALA A 65 -17.22 -17.98 -15.26
CA ALA A 65 -17.14 -18.45 -16.64
C ALA A 65 -18.44 -18.25 -17.43
N GLN A 66 -19.60 -18.42 -16.79
CA GLN A 66 -20.91 -18.18 -17.41
C GLN A 66 -21.15 -16.68 -17.61
N ALA A 67 -20.79 -15.85 -16.63
CA ALA A 67 -20.87 -14.39 -16.75
C ALA A 67 -20.00 -13.87 -17.92
N VAL A 68 -18.78 -14.39 -18.07
CA VAL A 68 -17.87 -14.02 -19.17
C VAL A 68 -18.43 -14.47 -20.53
N ARG A 69 -19.05 -15.66 -20.62
CA ARG A 69 -19.71 -16.10 -21.86
C ARG A 69 -20.88 -15.20 -22.23
N ALA A 70 -21.77 -14.91 -21.28
CA ALA A 70 -22.91 -14.02 -21.52
C ALA A 70 -22.49 -12.62 -22.04
N LEU A 71 -21.37 -12.07 -21.52
CA LEU A 71 -20.79 -10.80 -22.00
C LEU A 71 -20.17 -10.89 -23.40
N ARG A 72 -19.68 -12.07 -23.80
CA ARG A 72 -19.15 -12.30 -25.15
C ARG A 72 -20.26 -12.50 -26.16
N ASP A 73 -21.30 -13.24 -25.80
CA ASP A 73 -22.43 -13.57 -26.68
C ASP A 73 -23.37 -12.36 -26.94
N SER A 74 -23.19 -11.26 -26.20
CA SER A 74 -23.94 -10.01 -26.32
C SER A 74 -23.21 -8.91 -27.12
N ARG A 75 -22.07 -9.23 -27.73
CA ARG A 75 -21.35 -8.37 -28.69
C ARG A 75 -21.57 -8.86 -30.11
#